data_AF-A0A0E2Z402-F1
#
_entry.id   AF-A0A0E2Z402-F1
#
_cell.length_a   1.000
_cell.length_b   1.000
_cell.length_c   1.000
_cell.angle_alpha   90.00
_cell.angle_beta   90.00
_cell.angle_gamma   90.00
#
_symmetry.space_group_name_H-M   'P 1'
#
loop_
_entity.id
_entity.type
_entity.pdbx_description
1 polymer ?
#
loop_
_entity_poly.entity_id
_entity_poly.type
_entity_poly.pdbx_seq_one_letter_code
_entity_poly.pdbx_strand_id
1 'polypeptide(L)'
;MVALMLIATLTAWELLHEESAYIPRSDLNKRTTDYFMEKFTSTLMDQQGLPLYRLAGTHMAHYLDNDTIEITAPDAVFYQQATARWKVVAERGLTNSQGDEIDLLGEVIIRQLGADSKTSNMKILTQNVRVKPRIKYAETQQPVTLLNSFGKTHSIGARVYLKDGRIELLSQVRGNYDLAPEP
;
A
#
# COMPACT_ATOMS: atom_id res chain seq x y z
N MET A 1 16.42 -37.79 56.74
CA MET A 1 17.29 -37.97 55.55
C MET A 1 16.59 -38.69 54.40
N VAL A 2 15.91 -39.83 54.63
CA VAL A 2 15.24 -40.60 53.55
C VAL A 2 14.16 -39.81 52.81
N ALA A 3 13.31 -39.03 53.51
CA ALA A 3 12.26 -38.24 52.87
C ALA A 3 12.80 -37.13 51.94
N LEU A 4 13.95 -36.54 52.28
CA LEU A 4 14.58 -35.51 51.45
C LEU A 4 15.20 -36.10 50.18
N MET A 5 15.73 -37.32 50.24
CA MET A 5 16.26 -38.00 49.05
C MET A 5 15.15 -38.34 48.06
N LEU A 6 13.98 -38.77 48.53
CA LEU A 6 12.84 -39.09 47.67
C LEU A 6 12.31 -37.85 46.93
N ILE A 7 12.21 -36.72 47.63
CA ILE A 7 11.82 -35.45 47.01
C ILE A 7 12.86 -35.03 45.97
N ALA A 8 14.16 -35.09 46.31
CA ALA A 8 15.23 -34.73 45.39
C ALA A 8 15.23 -35.61 44.12
N THR A 9 14.95 -36.90 44.25
CA THR A 9 14.84 -37.80 43.09
C THR A 9 13.61 -37.52 42.24
N LEU A 10 12.46 -37.19 42.85
CA LEU A 10 11.26 -36.83 42.08
C LEU A 10 11.48 -35.52 41.31
N THR A 11 12.04 -34.51 41.96
CA THR A 11 12.33 -33.22 41.29
C THR A 11 13.37 -33.36 40.21
N ALA A 12 14.39 -34.19 40.40
CA ALA A 12 15.39 -34.47 39.37
C ALA A 12 14.78 -35.23 38.19
N TRP A 13 13.88 -36.18 38.47
CA TRP A 13 13.17 -36.94 37.43
C TRP A 13 12.29 -36.03 36.56
N GLU A 14 11.53 -35.12 37.18
CA GLU A 14 10.72 -34.12 36.48
C GLU A 14 11.57 -33.19 35.62
N LEU A 15 12.69 -32.69 36.16
CA LEU A 15 13.60 -31.79 35.44
C LEU A 15 14.33 -32.49 34.27
N LEU A 16 14.58 -33.80 34.40
CA LEU A 16 15.20 -34.61 33.33
C LEU A 16 14.17 -35.09 32.28
N HIS A 17 12.87 -35.03 32.59
CA HIS A 17 11.75 -35.38 31.69
C HIS A 17 11.14 -34.17 30.98
N GLU A 18 11.73 -32.98 31.10
CA GLU A 18 11.54 -31.92 30.09
C GLU A 18 12.25 -32.34 28.81
N GLU A 19 11.61 -33.29 28.13
CA GLU A 19 11.90 -33.76 26.80
C GLU A 19 12.02 -32.52 25.91
N SER A 20 13.27 -32.27 25.49
CA SER A 20 13.67 -31.21 24.58
C SER A 20 12.55 -30.90 23.59
N ALA A 21 11.93 -29.74 23.76
CA ALA A 21 10.93 -29.24 22.84
C ALA A 21 11.51 -29.37 21.43
N TYR A 22 10.87 -30.18 20.60
CA TYR A 22 11.15 -30.22 19.18
C TYR A 22 10.90 -28.81 18.66
N ILE A 23 11.96 -27.99 18.57
CA ILE A 23 11.94 -26.76 17.82
C ILE A 23 11.91 -27.24 16.37
N PRO A 24 10.77 -27.16 15.66
CA PRO A 24 10.78 -27.42 14.24
C PRO A 24 11.83 -26.48 13.68
N ARG A 25 12.82 -27.00 12.94
CA ARG A 25 13.79 -26.17 12.25
C ARG A 25 12.97 -25.08 11.55
N SER A 26 13.08 -23.84 12.04
CA SER A 26 12.36 -22.73 11.43
C SER A 26 12.79 -22.77 9.97
N ASP A 27 11.84 -22.89 9.05
CA ASP A 27 12.11 -22.63 7.66
C ASP A 27 12.91 -21.33 7.61
N LEU A 28 14.19 -21.39 7.24
CA LEU A 28 15.08 -20.22 7.22
C LEU A 28 14.59 -19.15 6.22
N ASN A 29 13.56 -19.48 5.43
CA ASN A 29 12.85 -18.60 4.51
C ASN A 29 11.48 -18.13 5.01
N LYS A 30 11.02 -18.51 6.21
CA LYS A 30 9.73 -18.06 6.74
C LYS A 30 9.91 -16.68 7.37
N ARG A 31 9.55 -15.64 6.61
CA ARG A 31 9.52 -14.26 7.12
C ARG A 31 8.59 -14.21 8.35
N THR A 32 9.11 -13.66 9.45
CA THR A 32 8.37 -13.63 10.71
C THR A 32 7.52 -12.36 10.76
N THR A 33 6.20 -12.55 10.73
CA THR A 33 5.23 -11.49 10.92
C THR A 33 5.01 -11.23 12.41
N ASP A 34 5.17 -10.00 12.87
CA ASP A 34 4.82 -9.58 14.23
C ASP A 34 3.38 -9.08 14.34
N TYR A 35 2.89 -8.37 13.31
CA TYR A 35 1.51 -7.94 13.22
C TYR A 35 0.96 -8.01 11.80
N PHE A 36 -0.34 -8.27 11.73
CA PHE A 36 -1.09 -8.24 10.49
C PHE A 36 -2.49 -7.69 10.73
N MET A 37 -3.13 -7.26 9.65
CA MET A 37 -4.52 -6.83 9.64
C MET A 37 -5.24 -7.45 8.45
N GLU A 38 -6.47 -7.88 8.66
CA GLU A 38 -7.37 -8.40 7.63
C GLU A 38 -8.48 -7.38 7.34
N LYS A 39 -8.85 -7.21 6.06
CA LYS A 39 -9.94 -6.32 5.61
C LYS A 39 -9.88 -4.95 6.30
N PHE A 40 -8.71 -4.33 6.29
CA PHE A 40 -8.43 -3.17 7.12
C PHE A 40 -8.86 -1.87 6.44
N THR A 41 -9.00 -0.83 7.25
CA THR A 41 -9.07 0.56 6.79
C THR A 41 -8.34 1.44 7.80
N SER A 42 -7.37 2.20 7.32
CA SER A 42 -6.60 3.17 8.10
C SER A 42 -6.81 4.57 7.52
N THR A 43 -6.82 5.60 8.38
CA THR A 43 -6.95 6.99 7.96
C THR A 43 -5.86 7.80 8.63
N LEU A 44 -5.03 8.48 7.84
CA LEU A 44 -4.11 9.48 8.34
C LEU A 44 -4.80 10.85 8.34
N MET A 45 -4.77 11.53 9.48
CA MET A 45 -5.30 12.87 9.65
C MET A 45 -4.18 13.90 9.79
N ASP A 46 -4.47 15.16 9.52
CA ASP A 46 -3.58 16.28 9.85
C ASP A 46 -3.75 16.72 11.31
N GLN A 47 -3.00 17.74 11.73
CA GLN A 47 -3.04 18.30 13.08
C GLN A 47 -4.40 18.92 13.45
N GLN A 48 -5.24 19.22 12.45
CA GLN A 48 -6.57 19.77 12.62
C GLN A 48 -7.65 18.67 12.65
N GLY A 49 -7.26 17.40 12.51
CA GLY A 49 -8.16 16.25 12.47
C GLY A 49 -8.84 16.04 11.12
N LEU A 50 -8.41 16.74 10.05
CA LEU A 50 -8.94 16.52 8.71
C LEU A 50 -8.22 15.33 8.05
N PRO A 51 -8.92 14.48 7.29
CA PRO A 51 -8.29 13.35 6.62
C PRO A 51 -7.31 13.85 5.55
N LEU A 52 -6.08 13.33 5.56
CA LEU A 52 -5.10 13.50 4.50
C LEU A 52 -5.26 12.42 3.44
N TYR A 53 -5.29 11.16 3.89
CA TYR A 53 -5.62 10.00 3.07
C TYR A 53 -6.21 8.87 3.90
N ARG A 54 -6.98 8.01 3.24
CA ARG A 54 -7.49 6.74 3.76
C ARG A 54 -6.88 5.62 2.93
N LEU A 55 -6.44 4.55 3.58
CA LEU A 55 -5.91 3.35 2.94
C LEU A 55 -6.71 2.13 3.42
N ALA A 56 -7.27 1.38 2.48
CA ALA A 56 -7.91 0.09 2.73
C ALA A 56 -7.19 -1.02 1.97
N GLY A 57 -7.41 -2.27 2.35
CA GLY A 57 -6.85 -3.44 1.68
C GLY A 57 -7.42 -4.74 2.24
N THR A 58 -7.18 -5.86 1.55
CA THR A 58 -7.67 -7.17 2.00
C THR A 58 -6.80 -7.77 3.10
N HIS A 59 -5.49 -7.55 3.04
CA HIS A 59 -4.52 -8.02 4.02
C HIS A 59 -3.36 -7.02 4.13
N MET A 60 -2.78 -6.88 5.31
CA MET A 60 -1.52 -6.18 5.57
C MET A 60 -0.70 -6.99 6.56
N ALA A 61 0.59 -7.17 6.32
CA ALA A 61 1.51 -7.80 7.27
C ALA A 61 2.82 -7.02 7.35
N HIS A 62 3.30 -6.83 8.57
CA HIS A 62 4.65 -6.33 8.82
C HIS A 62 5.59 -7.48 9.11
N TYR A 63 6.83 -7.38 8.61
CA TYR A 63 7.85 -8.40 8.77
C TYR A 63 9.05 -7.82 9.51
N LEU A 64 9.39 -8.43 10.64
CA LEU A 64 10.47 -8.02 11.54
C LEU A 64 11.87 -8.09 10.92
N ASP A 65 12.05 -8.99 9.95
CA ASP A 65 13.35 -9.30 9.36
C ASP A 65 13.97 -8.10 8.64
N ASN A 66 13.14 -7.24 8.05
CA ASN A 66 13.58 -6.10 7.24
C ASN A 66 12.63 -4.89 7.30
N ASP A 67 11.85 -4.75 8.36
CA ASP A 67 10.94 -3.61 8.61
C ASP A 67 9.98 -3.35 7.44
N THR A 68 9.53 -4.41 6.77
CA THR A 68 8.73 -4.31 5.55
C THR A 68 7.27 -4.56 5.85
N ILE A 69 6.40 -3.72 5.31
CA ILE A 69 4.96 -3.92 5.29
C ILE A 69 4.53 -4.30 3.87
N GLU A 70 3.86 -5.44 3.75
CA GLU A 70 3.20 -5.86 2.52
C GLU A 70 1.70 -5.65 2.63
N ILE A 71 1.08 -5.16 1.56
CA ILE A 71 -0.34 -4.82 1.49
C ILE A 71 -0.93 -5.50 0.27
N THR A 72 -2.01 -6.25 0.46
CA THR A 72 -2.77 -6.90 -0.62
C THR A 72 -3.96 -6.05 -1.02
N ALA A 73 -4.10 -5.82 -2.33
CA ALA A 73 -5.17 -5.03 -2.95
C ALA A 73 -5.37 -3.63 -2.30
N PRO A 74 -4.32 -2.79 -2.21
CA PRO A 74 -4.43 -1.45 -1.63
C PRO A 74 -5.43 -0.57 -2.40
N ASP A 75 -6.30 0.12 -1.66
CA ASP A 75 -7.26 1.12 -2.13
C ASP A 75 -7.07 2.40 -1.30
N ALA A 76 -6.32 3.35 -1.87
CA ALA A 76 -6.01 4.62 -1.24
C ALA A 76 -6.93 5.74 -1.78
N VAL A 77 -7.47 6.56 -0.88
CA VAL A 77 -8.23 7.77 -1.21
C VAL A 77 -7.52 8.98 -0.60
N PHE A 78 -7.17 9.94 -1.44
CA PHE A 78 -6.54 11.20 -1.02
C PHE A 78 -7.55 12.33 -0.98
N TYR A 79 -7.47 13.12 0.08
CA TYR A 79 -8.42 14.20 0.35
C TYR A 79 -7.78 15.58 0.18
N GLN A 80 -8.58 16.58 -0.14
CA GLN A 80 -8.22 17.99 -0.11
C GLN A 80 -9.36 18.72 0.59
N GLN A 81 -9.07 19.39 1.72
CA GLN A 81 -10.09 20.06 2.55
C GLN A 81 -11.29 19.13 2.85
N ALA A 82 -11.00 17.92 3.35
CA ALA A 82 -11.98 16.84 3.60
C ALA A 82 -12.78 16.31 2.39
N THR A 83 -12.56 16.82 1.18
CA THR A 83 -13.18 16.30 -0.04
C THR A 83 -12.28 15.24 -0.67
N ALA A 84 -12.81 14.06 -1.00
CA ALA A 84 -12.06 13.04 -1.72
C ALA A 84 -11.77 13.53 -3.15
N ARG A 85 -10.48 13.56 -3.54
CA ARG A 85 -10.05 14.10 -4.85
C ARG A 85 -9.35 13.07 -5.72
N TRP A 86 -8.76 12.04 -5.12
CA TRP A 86 -8.05 11.02 -5.86
C TRP A 86 -8.27 9.66 -5.24
N LYS A 87 -8.35 8.66 -6.09
CA LYS A 87 -8.34 7.24 -5.71
C LYS A 87 -7.21 6.53 -6.43
N VAL A 88 -6.39 5.79 -5.70
CA VAL A 88 -5.29 4.99 -6.21
C VAL A 88 -5.51 3.56 -5.78
N VAL A 89 -5.61 2.65 -6.75
CA VAL A 89 -5.75 1.21 -6.49
C VAL A 89 -4.63 0.45 -7.15
N ALA A 90 -4.16 -0.61 -6.50
CA ALA A 90 -3.16 -1.51 -7.06
C ALA A 90 -3.38 -2.97 -6.61
N GLU A 91 -2.63 -3.90 -7.18
CA GLU A 91 -2.65 -5.32 -6.78
C GLU A 91 -1.94 -5.55 -5.45
N ARG A 92 -0.75 -4.95 -5.28
CA ARG A 92 0.07 -5.07 -4.07
C ARG A 92 0.71 -3.73 -3.71
N GLY A 93 0.99 -3.53 -2.44
CA GLY A 93 1.76 -2.42 -1.91
C GLY A 93 2.91 -2.92 -1.05
N LEU A 94 4.06 -2.25 -1.15
CA LEU A 94 5.24 -2.49 -0.34
C LEU A 94 5.67 -1.17 0.30
N THR A 95 5.88 -1.17 1.60
CA THR A 95 6.38 0.01 2.33
C THR A 95 7.19 -0.42 3.55
N ASN A 96 7.70 0.53 4.31
CA ASN A 96 8.35 0.30 5.59
C ASN A 96 7.47 0.77 6.76
N SER A 97 7.93 0.62 8.00
CA SER A 97 7.20 1.09 9.19
C SER A 97 6.87 2.59 9.18
N GLN A 98 7.65 3.41 8.46
CA GLN A 98 7.43 4.85 8.39
C GLN A 98 6.29 5.23 7.43
N GLY A 99 6.05 4.43 6.39
CA GLY A 99 4.98 4.66 5.42
C GLY A 99 5.19 5.90 4.53
N ASP A 100 6.40 6.46 4.51
CA ASP A 100 6.70 7.71 3.78
C ASP A 100 6.71 7.50 2.27
N GLU A 101 7.09 6.31 1.82
CA GLU A 101 7.03 5.86 0.43
C GLU A 101 6.34 4.49 0.35
N ILE A 102 5.43 4.33 -0.61
CA ILE A 102 4.73 3.08 -0.88
C ILE A 102 4.96 2.72 -2.35
N ASP A 103 5.59 1.59 -2.60
CA ASP A 103 5.73 1.02 -3.93
C ASP A 103 4.50 0.15 -4.23
N LEU A 104 3.65 0.63 -5.13
CA LEU A 104 2.47 -0.07 -5.63
C LEU A 104 2.89 -0.94 -6.82
N LEU A 105 2.75 -2.26 -6.69
CA LEU A 105 3.25 -3.24 -7.65
C LEU A 105 2.10 -3.84 -8.47
N GLY A 106 2.40 -4.22 -9.71
CA GLY A 106 1.41 -4.75 -10.65
C GLY A 106 0.62 -3.64 -11.33
N GLU A 107 -0.63 -3.91 -11.72
CA GLU A 107 -1.51 -2.89 -12.29
C GLU A 107 -1.84 -1.80 -11.26
N VAL A 108 -1.72 -0.54 -11.68
CA VAL A 108 -2.06 0.63 -10.86
C VAL A 108 -3.04 1.53 -11.63
N ILE A 109 -4.12 1.90 -10.95
CA ILE A 109 -5.13 2.82 -11.50
C ILE A 109 -5.25 4.04 -10.57
N ILE A 110 -4.91 5.21 -11.09
CA ILE A 110 -5.13 6.49 -10.42
C ILE A 110 -6.34 7.17 -11.06
N ARG A 111 -7.34 7.55 -10.26
CA ARG A 111 -8.56 8.21 -10.71
C ARG A 111 -8.69 9.56 -10.03
N GLN A 112 -8.98 10.60 -10.79
CA GLN A 112 -9.45 11.84 -10.22
C GLN A 112 -10.92 11.68 -9.83
N LEU A 113 -11.26 12.14 -8.63
CA LEU A 113 -12.62 12.20 -8.11
C LEU A 113 -13.11 13.65 -8.20
N GLY A 114 -14.28 13.84 -8.79
CA GLY A 114 -14.93 15.14 -8.93
C GLY A 114 -15.96 15.38 -7.84
N ALA A 115 -16.39 16.64 -7.69
CA ALA A 115 -17.64 16.97 -6.99
C ALA A 115 -18.86 16.58 -7.83
N ASP A 116 -18.73 16.64 -9.16
CA ASP A 116 -19.71 16.14 -10.13
C ASP A 116 -19.11 14.95 -10.90
N SER A 117 -19.79 13.80 -10.82
CA SER A 117 -19.42 12.57 -11.51
C SER A 117 -19.44 12.66 -13.03
N LYS A 118 -19.97 13.76 -13.59
CA LYS A 118 -20.05 14.01 -15.04
C LYS A 118 -18.80 14.66 -15.63
N THR A 119 -17.94 15.28 -14.81
CA THR A 119 -16.79 16.08 -15.30
C THR A 119 -15.42 15.47 -14.97
N SER A 120 -15.31 14.68 -13.89
CA SER A 120 -14.03 14.07 -13.49
C SER A 120 -13.86 12.67 -14.08
N ASN A 121 -13.54 12.61 -15.37
CA ASN A 121 -13.36 11.36 -16.09
C ASN A 121 -11.87 10.96 -16.20
N MET A 122 -11.00 11.66 -15.47
CA MET A 122 -9.56 11.45 -15.61
C MET A 122 -9.09 10.19 -14.90
N LYS A 123 -8.44 9.31 -15.66
CA LYS A 123 -7.87 8.05 -15.19
C LYS A 123 -6.47 7.85 -15.76
N ILE A 124 -5.54 7.45 -14.93
CA ILE A 124 -4.19 7.03 -15.31
C ILE A 124 -4.12 5.52 -15.09
N LEU A 125 -3.76 4.80 -16.15
CA LEU A 125 -3.51 3.36 -16.16
C LEU A 125 -2.01 3.15 -16.36
N THR A 126 -1.38 2.40 -15.47
CA THR A 126 0.05 2.10 -15.52
C THR A 126 0.37 0.88 -14.65
N GLN A 127 1.66 0.64 -14.43
CA GLN A 127 2.16 -0.38 -13.52
C GLN A 127 3.28 0.20 -12.65
N ASN A 128 3.56 -0.44 -11.52
CA ASN A 128 4.70 -0.15 -10.64
C ASN A 128 4.87 1.36 -10.35
N VAL A 129 4.09 1.86 -9.39
CA VAL A 129 4.02 3.28 -9.04
C VAL A 129 4.58 3.50 -7.65
N ARG A 130 5.51 4.45 -7.51
CA ARG A 130 5.96 4.94 -6.20
C ARG A 130 5.05 6.07 -5.74
N VAL A 131 4.49 5.96 -4.54
CA VAL A 131 3.61 6.96 -3.93
C VAL A 131 4.27 7.52 -2.68
N LYS A 132 4.20 8.85 -2.50
CA LYS A 132 4.64 9.56 -1.29
C LYS A 132 3.41 10.20 -0.63
N PRO A 133 2.74 9.51 0.30
CA PRO A 133 1.41 9.90 0.75
C PRO A 133 1.37 11.28 1.43
N ARG A 134 2.37 11.59 2.26
CA ARG A 134 2.44 12.86 3.03
C ARG A 134 2.46 14.09 2.13
N ILE A 135 3.23 14.04 1.05
CA ILE A 135 3.32 15.14 0.08
C ILE A 135 2.34 14.99 -1.09
N LYS A 136 1.49 13.96 -1.06
CA LYS A 136 0.46 13.67 -2.07
C LYS A 136 1.05 13.62 -3.48
N TYR A 137 2.04 12.76 -3.67
CA TYR A 137 2.78 12.62 -4.92
C TYR A 137 2.82 11.15 -5.36
N ALA A 138 2.83 10.92 -6.66
CA ALA A 138 3.06 9.60 -7.24
C ALA A 138 3.92 9.71 -8.51
N GLU A 139 4.76 8.72 -8.77
CA GLU A 139 5.58 8.66 -9.99
C GLU A 139 5.75 7.23 -10.50
N THR A 140 6.00 7.12 -11.80
CA THR A 140 6.39 5.87 -12.45
C THR A 140 7.27 6.15 -13.65
N GLN A 141 8.11 5.18 -14.00
CA GLN A 141 8.86 5.14 -15.25
C GLN A 141 8.26 4.16 -16.27
N GLN A 142 7.17 3.48 -15.91
CA GLN A 142 6.47 2.51 -16.76
C GLN A 142 5.63 3.21 -17.85
N PRO A 143 5.18 2.47 -18.88
CA PRO A 143 4.18 2.97 -19.80
C PRO A 143 2.92 3.47 -19.08
N VAL A 144 2.44 4.63 -19.49
CA VAL A 144 1.28 5.29 -18.90
C VAL A 144 0.25 5.57 -19.99
N THR A 145 -1.00 5.25 -19.68
CA THR A 145 -2.17 5.66 -20.45
C THR A 145 -3.00 6.62 -19.60
N LEU A 146 -3.08 7.88 -20.01
CA LEU A 146 -3.97 8.89 -19.46
C LEU A 146 -5.26 8.92 -20.29
N LEU A 147 -6.40 8.77 -19.63
CA LEU A 147 -7.75 8.90 -20.20
C LEU A 147 -8.41 10.13 -19.58
N ASN A 148 -9.07 10.95 -20.37
CA ASN A 148 -9.91 12.05 -19.91
C ASN A 148 -11.14 12.21 -20.83
N SER A 149 -11.96 13.24 -20.60
CA SER A 149 -13.17 13.50 -21.38
C SER A 149 -12.93 13.84 -22.86
N PHE A 150 -11.70 14.21 -23.22
CA PHE A 150 -11.33 14.70 -24.56
C PHE A 150 -10.53 13.68 -25.36
N GLY A 151 -10.11 12.57 -24.74
CA GLY A 151 -9.38 11.50 -25.43
C GLY A 151 -8.38 10.75 -24.57
N LYS A 152 -7.37 10.20 -25.25
CA LYS A 152 -6.38 9.29 -24.69
C LYS A 152 -4.98 9.78 -25.01
N THR A 153 -4.12 9.83 -24.00
CA THR A 153 -2.69 10.15 -24.14
C THR A 153 -1.84 9.02 -23.60
N HIS A 154 -0.82 8.63 -24.36
CA HIS A 154 0.20 7.67 -23.98
C HIS A 154 1.52 8.37 -23.67
N SER A 155 2.29 7.82 -22.75
CA SER A 155 3.67 8.26 -22.46
C SER A 155 4.49 7.15 -21.82
N ILE A 156 5.80 7.31 -21.77
CA ILE A 156 6.69 6.52 -20.91
C ILE A 156 7.04 7.37 -19.69
N GLY A 157 6.56 6.93 -18.54
CA GLY A 157 6.69 7.56 -17.24
C GLY A 157 5.79 8.77 -17.02
N ALA A 158 5.42 9.00 -15.76
CA ALA A 158 4.63 10.14 -15.34
C ALA A 158 4.95 10.55 -13.89
N ARG A 159 4.71 11.82 -13.57
CA ARG A 159 4.66 12.36 -12.21
C ARG A 159 3.29 12.96 -11.96
N VAL A 160 2.68 12.64 -10.83
CA VAL A 160 1.33 13.04 -10.47
C VAL A 160 1.38 13.75 -9.13
N TYR A 161 1.07 15.04 -9.13
CA TYR A 161 0.98 15.87 -7.95
C TYR A 161 -0.50 15.92 -7.54
N LEU A 162 -0.87 15.06 -6.59
CA LEU A 162 -2.26 14.87 -6.18
C LEU A 162 -2.78 16.07 -5.34
N LYS A 163 -1.87 16.86 -4.75
CA LYS A 163 -2.20 18.06 -3.95
C LYS A 163 -2.87 19.17 -4.75
N ASP A 164 -2.35 19.47 -5.93
CA ASP A 164 -2.80 20.54 -6.83
C ASP A 164 -3.44 20.00 -8.12
N GLY A 165 -3.31 18.70 -8.36
CA GLY A 165 -3.90 17.99 -9.49
C GLY A 165 -3.12 18.13 -10.79
N ARG A 166 -1.81 18.42 -10.70
CA ARG A 166 -0.91 18.52 -11.85
C ARG A 166 -0.38 17.14 -12.24
N ILE A 167 -0.29 16.87 -13.55
CA ILE A 167 0.31 15.66 -14.13
C ILE A 167 1.39 16.08 -15.12
N GLU A 168 2.58 15.48 -14.99
CA GLU A 168 3.69 15.61 -15.93
C GLU A 168 3.92 14.27 -16.61
N LEU A 169 3.82 14.22 -17.93
CA LEU A 169 4.15 13.05 -18.74
C LEU A 169 5.60 13.19 -19.21
N LEU A 170 6.43 12.16 -19.01
CA LEU A 170 7.89 12.34 -19.06
C LEU A 170 8.47 12.23 -20.47
N SER A 171 8.11 11.21 -21.25
CA SER A 171 8.69 10.98 -22.58
C SER A 171 7.76 10.21 -23.52
N GLN A 172 8.07 10.23 -24.82
CA GLN A 172 7.30 9.55 -25.89
C GLN A 172 5.79 9.85 -25.84
N VAL A 173 5.45 11.11 -25.58
CA VAL A 173 4.05 11.53 -25.37
C VAL A 173 3.31 11.57 -26.71
N ARG A 174 2.20 10.84 -26.80
CA ARG A 174 1.32 10.80 -27.98
C ARG A 174 -0.14 10.86 -27.54
N GLY A 175 -0.89 11.85 -28.03
CA GLY A 175 -2.29 12.03 -27.69
C GLY A 175 -3.20 11.91 -28.90
N ASN A 176 -4.31 11.20 -28.75
CA ASN A 176 -5.43 11.22 -29.68
C ASN A 176 -6.60 11.89 -28.98
N TYR A 177 -7.14 12.94 -29.59
CA TYR A 177 -8.27 13.69 -29.07
C TYR A 177 -9.45 13.51 -30.01
N ASP A 178 -10.57 13.05 -29.45
CA ASP A 178 -11.84 13.03 -30.17
C ASP A 178 -12.50 14.38 -29.92
N LEU A 179 -12.66 15.17 -30.98
CA LEU A 179 -13.49 16.37 -30.92
C LEU A 179 -14.89 15.92 -30.48
N ALA A 180 -15.44 16.54 -29.43
CA ALA A 180 -16.77 16.23 -28.95
C ALA A 180 -17.77 16.22 -30.13
N PRO A 181 -18.73 15.28 -30.19
CA PRO A 181 -19.77 15.35 -31.21
C PRO A 181 -20.44 16.73 -31.12
N GLU A 182 -20.59 17.40 -32.27
CA GLU A 182 -21.34 18.66 -32.34
C GLU A 182 -22.75 18.45 -31.76
N PRO A 183 -23.27 19.42 -30.99
CA PRO A 183 -24.59 19.32 -30.36
C PRO A 183 -25.74 19.24 -31.36
#